data_AF-A0A2N0V5T6-F1
#
_entry.id   AF-A0A2N0V5T6-F1
#
_cell.length_a   1.000
_cell.length_b   1.000
_cell.length_c   1.000
_cell.angle_alpha   90.00
_cell.angle_beta   90.00
_cell.angle_gamma   90.00
#
_symmetry.space_group_name_H-M   'P 1'
#
loop_
_entity.id
_entity.type
_entity.pdbx_description
1 polymer ?
#
loop_
_entity_poly.entity_id
_entity_poly.type
_entity_poly.pdbx_seq_one_letter_code
_entity_poly.pdbx_strand_id
1 'polypeptide(L)'
;MNAKTITKTDFLAAVHTKQAILPAISALRKIDSRVLAGNSYSAKKISQAVSVLEMHIKDCDKLFAQAEADLQAVGGQAFVGRVASRLLAIDGEVNLHSRSAELLIQGHNHKVNSLKHDGFTQSQIDQIEPHPQQQLDDHAAAIEALKAEKEKLHAFLSSAPVYEMHHLVGTSYGGGLNQAEVA
;
A
#
# COMPACT_ATOMS: atom_id res chain seq x y z
N MET A 1 25.38 2.19 4.03
CA MET A 1 24.79 2.66 2.76
C MET A 1 23.30 2.37 2.85
N ASN A 2 22.44 3.39 2.92
CA ASN A 2 20.99 3.15 2.88
C ASN A 2 20.67 2.58 1.51
N ALA A 3 20.20 1.33 1.46
CA ALA A 3 19.70 0.73 0.23
C ALA A 3 18.56 1.63 -0.29
N LYS A 4 18.69 2.10 -1.53
CA LYS A 4 17.63 2.89 -2.18
C LYS A 4 16.37 2.02 -2.19
N THR A 5 15.27 2.50 -1.61
CA THR A 5 13.97 1.83 -1.69
C THR A 5 13.56 1.74 -3.16
N ILE A 6 13.27 0.53 -3.62
CA ILE A 6 12.78 0.30 -4.97
C ILE A 6 11.33 0.76 -5.02
N THR A 7 11.01 1.59 -6.00
CA THR A 7 9.64 2.05 -6.26
C THR A 7 8.99 1.27 -7.40
N LYS A 8 7.67 1.32 -7.51
CA LYS A 8 6.92 0.80 -8.66
C LYS A 8 7.42 1.40 -9.98
N THR A 9 7.78 2.68 -9.98
CA THR A 9 8.33 3.34 -11.17
C THR A 9 9.67 2.73 -11.57
N ASP A 10 10.57 2.49 -10.62
CA ASP A 10 11.86 1.82 -10.89
C ASP A 10 11.62 0.40 -11.46
N PHE A 11 10.67 -0.34 -10.89
CA PHE A 11 10.32 -1.69 -11.36
C PHE A 11 9.74 -1.70 -12.77
N LEU A 12 8.79 -0.80 -13.07
CA LEU A 12 8.21 -0.69 -14.41
C LEU A 12 9.25 -0.24 -15.45
N ALA A 13 10.16 0.66 -15.08
CA ALA A 13 11.26 1.06 -15.94
C ALA A 13 12.18 -0.14 -16.25
N ALA A 14 12.48 -0.99 -15.27
CA ALA A 14 13.24 -2.22 -15.47
C ALA A 14 12.50 -3.22 -16.39
N VAL A 15 11.18 -3.37 -16.24
CA VAL A 15 10.36 -4.20 -17.14
C VAL A 15 10.44 -3.70 -18.59
N HIS A 16 10.22 -2.41 -18.81
CA HIS A 16 10.31 -1.80 -20.15
C HIS A 16 11.72 -1.94 -20.74
N THR A 17 12.76 -1.78 -19.91
CA THR A 17 14.15 -1.97 -20.31
C THR A 17 14.38 -3.39 -20.81
N LYS A 18 13.94 -4.42 -20.07
CA LYS A 18 14.06 -5.81 -20.54
C LYS A 18 13.27 -6.08 -21.81
N GLN A 19 12.06 -5.53 -21.94
CA GLN A 19 11.24 -5.66 -23.15
C GLN A 19 11.93 -5.08 -24.39
N ALA A 20 12.66 -3.97 -24.24
CA ALA A 20 13.41 -3.36 -25.34
C ALA A 20 14.72 -4.10 -25.66
N ILE A 21 15.45 -4.51 -24.62
CA ILE A 21 16.80 -5.06 -24.78
C ILE A 21 16.80 -6.53 -25.23
N LEU A 22 15.88 -7.37 -24.74
CA LEU A 22 15.87 -8.81 -25.07
C LEU A 22 15.73 -9.07 -26.59
N PRO A 23 14.83 -8.40 -27.32
CA PRO A 23 14.77 -8.52 -28.78
C PRO A 23 16.05 -8.05 -29.47
N ALA A 24 16.67 -6.97 -28.99
CA ALA A 24 17.91 -6.44 -29.56
C ALA A 24 19.08 -7.42 -29.40
N ILE A 25 19.22 -8.05 -28.22
CA ILE A 25 20.19 -9.13 -27.99
C ILE A 25 19.94 -10.30 -28.94
N SER A 26 18.67 -10.73 -29.08
CA SER A 26 18.29 -11.82 -29.98
C SER A 26 18.62 -11.50 -31.44
N ALA A 27 18.36 -10.28 -31.90
CA ALA A 27 18.69 -9.83 -33.24
C ALA A 27 20.20 -9.81 -33.49
N LEU A 28 20.98 -9.22 -32.57
CA LEU A 28 22.44 -9.15 -32.69
C LEU A 28 23.10 -10.54 -32.68
N ARG A 29 22.61 -11.47 -31.85
CA ARG A 29 23.12 -12.85 -31.80
C ARG A 29 22.84 -13.66 -33.06
N LYS A 30 21.83 -13.28 -33.86
CA LYS A 30 21.51 -13.94 -35.14
C LYS A 30 22.42 -13.50 -36.29
N ILE A 31 23.19 -12.42 -36.12
CA ILE A 31 24.15 -11.97 -37.14
C ILE A 31 25.36 -12.91 -37.10
N ASP A 32 25.39 -13.88 -38.02
CA ASP A 32 26.47 -14.86 -38.08
C ASP A 32 27.75 -14.29 -38.74
N SER A 33 28.87 -15.01 -38.60
CA SER A 33 30.15 -14.63 -39.19
C SER A 33 30.20 -14.70 -40.72
N ARG A 34 29.27 -15.42 -41.36
CA ARG A 34 29.13 -15.50 -42.83
C ARG A 34 28.48 -14.23 -43.38
N VAL A 35 27.46 -13.69 -42.70
CA VAL A 35 26.83 -12.40 -42.97
C VAL A 35 27.86 -11.27 -42.83
N LEU A 36 28.80 -11.41 -41.91
CA LEU A 36 29.89 -10.45 -41.70
C LEU A 36 31.08 -10.65 -42.67
N ALA A 37 31.00 -11.58 -43.61
CA ALA A 37 32.06 -11.89 -44.59
C ALA A 37 33.45 -12.09 -43.97
N GLY A 38 33.53 -12.64 -42.75
CA GLY A 38 34.80 -12.82 -42.03
C GLY A 38 35.41 -11.55 -41.41
N ASN A 39 34.67 -10.43 -41.34
CA ASN A 39 35.12 -9.22 -40.67
C ASN A 39 35.15 -9.40 -39.14
N SER A 40 36.32 -9.76 -38.62
CA SER A 40 36.57 -10.01 -37.20
C SER A 40 36.37 -8.78 -36.31
N TYR A 41 36.59 -7.57 -36.84
CA TYR A 41 36.37 -6.32 -36.11
C TYR A 41 34.88 -6.08 -35.85
N SER A 42 34.03 -6.25 -36.87
CA SER A 42 32.57 -6.12 -36.74
C SER A 42 31.98 -7.19 -35.82
N ALA A 43 32.47 -8.43 -35.92
CA ALA A 43 32.07 -9.51 -35.00
C ALA A 43 32.38 -9.15 -33.54
N LYS A 44 33.59 -8.63 -33.26
CA LYS A 44 33.98 -8.19 -31.91
C LYS A 44 33.10 -7.06 -31.39
N LYS A 45 32.74 -6.09 -32.23
CA LYS A 45 31.84 -4.98 -31.86
C LYS A 45 30.43 -5.47 -31.53
N ILE A 46 29.90 -6.43 -32.29
CA ILE A 46 28.59 -7.05 -31.99
C ILE A 46 28.63 -7.79 -30.66
N SER A 47 29.66 -8.61 -30.40
CA SER A 47 29.80 -9.30 -29.12
C SER A 47 29.93 -8.33 -27.94
N GLN A 48 30.66 -7.22 -28.09
CA GLN A 48 30.74 -6.17 -27.07
C GLN A 48 29.38 -5.52 -26.81
N ALA A 49 28.64 -5.17 -27.86
CA ALA A 49 27.30 -4.60 -27.72
C ALA A 49 26.34 -5.55 -27.01
N VAL A 50 26.33 -6.84 -27.38
CA VAL A 50 25.54 -7.88 -26.71
C VAL A 50 25.91 -7.97 -25.23
N SER A 51 27.21 -7.98 -24.90
CA SER A 51 27.66 -8.05 -23.51
C SER A 51 27.21 -6.85 -22.68
N VAL A 52 27.25 -5.63 -23.24
CA VAL A 52 26.74 -4.42 -22.56
C VAL A 52 25.24 -4.51 -22.32
N LEU A 53 24.47 -4.93 -23.31
CA LEU A 53 23.03 -5.12 -23.19
C LEU A 53 22.69 -6.19 -22.13
N GLU A 54 23.44 -7.29 -22.06
CA GLU A 54 23.28 -8.32 -21.03
C GLU A 54 23.56 -7.81 -19.61
N MET A 55 24.50 -6.87 -19.43
CA MET A 55 24.73 -6.25 -18.13
C MET A 55 23.50 -5.50 -17.64
N HIS A 56 22.84 -4.74 -18.52
CA HIS A 56 21.60 -4.04 -18.17
C HIS A 56 20.45 -5.00 -17.81
N ILE A 57 20.36 -6.15 -18.49
CA ILE A 57 19.39 -7.20 -18.12
C ILE A 57 19.66 -7.71 -16.70
N LYS A 58 20.92 -7.97 -16.35
CA LYS A 58 21.30 -8.41 -15.00
C LYS A 58 20.98 -7.38 -13.93
N ASP A 59 21.14 -6.09 -14.24
CA ASP A 59 20.77 -5.03 -13.30
C ASP A 59 19.26 -4.97 -13.07
N CYS A 60 18.45 -5.18 -14.11
CA CYS A 60 17.00 -5.32 -13.98
C CYS A 60 16.64 -6.56 -13.12
N ASP A 61 17.32 -7.69 -13.32
CA ASP A 61 17.08 -8.91 -12.55
C ASP A 61 17.40 -8.74 -11.06
N LYS A 62 18.49 -8.04 -10.73
CA LYS A 62 18.82 -7.70 -9.34
C LYS A 62 17.73 -6.86 -8.69
N LEU A 63 17.17 -5.90 -9.43
CA LEU A 63 16.08 -5.06 -8.93
C LEU A 63 14.83 -5.91 -8.63
N PHE A 64 14.45 -6.82 -9.54
CA PHE A 64 13.32 -7.71 -9.32
C PHE A 64 13.54 -8.64 -8.11
N ALA A 65 14.72 -9.24 -8.00
CA ALA A 65 15.08 -10.10 -6.88
C ALA A 65 15.06 -9.34 -5.55
N GLN A 66 15.51 -8.08 -5.54
CA GLN A 66 15.47 -7.25 -4.35
C GLN A 66 14.02 -6.88 -3.96
N ALA A 67 13.18 -6.48 -4.92
CA ALA A 67 11.78 -6.19 -4.65
C ALA A 67 11.03 -7.42 -4.09
N GLU A 68 11.31 -8.61 -4.63
CA GLU A 68 10.78 -9.86 -4.09
C GLU A 68 11.33 -10.16 -2.68
N ALA A 69 12.64 -9.99 -2.47
CA ALA A 69 13.26 -10.21 -1.16
C ALA A 69 12.71 -9.27 -0.08
N ASP A 70 12.47 -7.99 -0.41
CA ASP A 70 11.88 -7.00 0.49
C ASP A 70 10.47 -7.42 0.92
N LEU A 71 9.66 -7.93 -0.01
CA LEU A 71 8.33 -8.44 0.29
C LEU A 71 8.39 -9.73 1.14
N GLN A 72 9.28 -10.66 0.81
CA GLN A 72 9.43 -11.91 1.57
C GLN A 72 9.90 -11.63 3.01
N ALA A 73 10.77 -10.64 3.22
CA ALA A 73 11.28 -10.27 4.53
C ALA A 73 10.17 -9.85 5.53
N VAL A 74 9.03 -9.34 5.04
CA VAL A 74 7.90 -8.93 5.88
C VAL A 74 6.77 -9.96 5.96
N GLY A 75 6.94 -11.15 5.36
CA GLY A 75 5.94 -12.22 5.37
C GLY A 75 5.28 -12.51 4.02
N GLY A 76 5.80 -11.96 2.94
CA GLY A 76 5.40 -12.35 1.59
C GLY A 76 3.92 -12.08 1.29
N GLN A 77 3.31 -12.98 0.53
CA GLN A 77 1.90 -12.89 0.14
C GLN A 77 0.94 -12.99 1.33
N ALA A 78 1.31 -13.66 2.43
CA ALA A 78 0.49 -13.72 3.63
C ALA A 78 0.34 -12.33 4.29
N PHE A 79 1.40 -11.51 4.26
CA PHE A 79 1.35 -10.13 4.71
C PHE A 79 0.42 -9.28 3.83
N VAL A 80 0.55 -9.40 2.50
CA VAL A 80 -0.35 -8.73 1.54
C VAL A 80 -1.81 -9.11 1.79
N GLY A 81 -2.08 -10.40 2.02
CA GLY A 81 -3.40 -10.89 2.36
C GLY A 81 -3.99 -10.22 3.60
N ARG A 82 -3.22 -10.08 4.68
CA ARG A 82 -3.69 -9.40 5.91
C ARG A 82 -3.97 -7.92 5.68
N VAL A 83 -3.11 -7.22 4.94
CA VAL A 83 -3.35 -5.81 4.58
C VAL A 83 -4.63 -5.66 3.75
N ALA A 84 -4.85 -6.56 2.78
CA ALA A 84 -6.09 -6.57 2.00
C ALA A 84 -7.32 -6.88 2.86
N SER A 85 -7.24 -7.83 3.79
CA SER A 85 -8.33 -8.12 4.73
C SER A 85 -8.65 -6.92 5.62
N ARG A 86 -7.64 -6.21 6.15
CA ARG A 86 -7.86 -4.99 6.94
C ARG A 86 -8.54 -3.90 6.11
N LEU A 87 -8.09 -3.68 4.88
CA LEU A 87 -8.69 -2.69 3.99
C LEU A 87 -10.20 -2.93 3.81
N LEU A 88 -10.60 -4.20 3.67
CA LEU A 88 -12.02 -4.58 3.55
C LEU A 88 -12.81 -4.43 4.86
N ALA A 89 -12.17 -4.65 6.02
CA ALA A 89 -12.81 -4.54 7.33
C ALA A 89 -13.12 -3.09 7.73
N ILE A 90 -12.27 -2.14 7.32
CA ILE A 90 -12.39 -0.72 7.70
C ILE A 90 -13.77 -0.13 7.35
N ASP A 91 -14.36 -0.48 6.20
CA ASP A 91 -15.67 0.04 5.81
C ASP A 91 -16.78 -0.39 6.78
N GLY A 92 -16.69 -1.61 7.33
CA GLY A 92 -17.60 -2.08 8.38
C GLY A 92 -17.43 -1.31 9.69
N GLU A 93 -16.19 -1.01 10.08
CA GLU A 93 -15.88 -0.25 11.29
C GLU A 93 -16.34 1.21 11.19
N VAL A 94 -16.12 1.86 10.04
CA VAL A 94 -16.62 3.22 9.77
C VAL A 94 -18.15 3.28 9.88
N ASN A 95 -18.84 2.29 9.30
CA ASN A 95 -20.29 2.19 9.41
C ASN A 95 -20.74 1.97 10.86
N LEU A 96 -20.02 1.14 11.62
CA LEU A 96 -20.32 0.91 13.03
C LEU A 96 -20.19 2.20 13.85
N HIS A 97 -19.07 2.92 13.75
CA HIS A 97 -18.89 4.19 14.46
C HIS A 97 -19.94 5.23 14.07
N SER A 98 -20.26 5.34 12.77
CA SER A 98 -21.29 6.26 12.29
C SER A 98 -22.65 5.91 12.88
N ARG A 99 -23.02 4.63 12.86
CA ARG A 99 -24.30 4.16 13.40
C ARG A 99 -24.37 4.31 14.92
N SER A 100 -23.28 4.06 15.62
CA SER A 100 -23.21 4.27 17.07
C SER A 100 -23.40 5.74 17.44
N ALA A 101 -22.78 6.66 16.70
CA ALA A 101 -22.97 8.11 16.90
C ALA A 101 -24.43 8.54 16.64
N GLU A 102 -25.05 8.03 15.57
CA GLU A 102 -26.48 8.28 15.31
C GLU A 102 -27.39 7.78 16.45
N LEU A 103 -27.16 6.55 16.91
CA LEU A 103 -27.94 5.94 17.98
C LEU A 103 -27.74 6.67 19.32
N LEU A 104 -26.53 7.17 19.58
CA LEU A 104 -26.22 7.98 20.74
C LEU A 104 -27.04 9.28 20.74
N ILE A 105 -27.09 10.00 19.62
CA ILE A 105 -27.92 11.20 19.47
C ILE A 105 -29.40 10.86 19.62
N GLN A 106 -29.87 9.77 19.02
CA GLN A 106 -31.27 9.34 19.13
C GLN A 106 -31.66 8.99 20.58
N GLY A 107 -30.79 8.27 21.29
CA GLY A 107 -30.98 7.93 22.70
C GLY A 107 -31.03 9.16 23.59
N HIS A 108 -30.08 10.08 23.39
CA HIS A 108 -30.04 11.37 24.08
C HIS A 108 -31.33 12.18 23.83
N ASN A 109 -31.72 12.35 22.56
CA ASN A 109 -32.95 13.07 22.20
C ASN A 109 -34.21 12.42 22.78
N HIS A 110 -34.28 11.09 22.79
CA HIS A 110 -35.39 10.37 23.41
C HIS A 110 -35.48 10.65 24.90
N LYS A 111 -34.33 10.63 25.60
CA LYS A 111 -34.27 10.91 27.05
C LYS A 111 -34.64 12.36 27.36
N VAL A 112 -34.10 13.31 26.60
CA VAL A 112 -34.44 14.74 26.69
C VAL A 112 -35.94 14.96 26.49
N ASN A 113 -36.54 14.33 25.48
CA ASN A 113 -37.97 14.45 25.20
C ASN A 113 -38.83 13.84 26.32
N SER A 114 -38.41 12.71 26.89
CA SER A 114 -39.07 12.13 28.08
C SER A 114 -39.05 13.09 29.26
N LEU A 115 -37.88 13.67 29.57
CA LEU A 115 -37.76 14.62 30.68
C LEU A 115 -38.58 15.89 30.45
N LYS A 116 -38.68 16.37 29.20
CA LYS A 116 -39.58 17.48 28.85
C LYS A 116 -41.04 17.13 29.11
N HIS A 117 -41.46 15.90 28.77
CA HIS A 117 -42.81 15.42 29.03
C HIS A 117 -43.12 15.33 30.52
N ASP A 118 -42.13 14.94 31.33
CA ASP A 118 -42.22 14.86 32.79
C ASP A 118 -42.20 16.25 33.48
N GLY A 119 -42.12 17.34 32.71
CA GLY A 119 -42.21 18.71 33.21
C GLY A 119 -40.88 19.34 33.64
N PHE A 120 -39.74 18.71 33.36
CA PHE A 120 -38.43 19.30 33.66
C PHE A 120 -38.14 20.49 32.75
N THR A 121 -37.52 21.52 33.32
CA THR A 121 -37.01 22.68 32.56
C THR A 121 -35.72 22.31 31.82
N GLN A 122 -35.39 23.02 30.74
CA GLN A 122 -34.17 22.75 29.97
C GLN A 122 -32.90 22.80 30.85
N SER A 123 -32.81 23.77 31.77
CA SER A 123 -31.66 23.86 32.69
C SER A 123 -31.52 22.66 33.62
N GLN A 124 -32.61 21.98 33.99
CA GLN A 124 -32.57 20.75 34.79
C GLN A 124 -32.20 19.55 33.91
N ILE A 125 -32.71 19.52 32.68
CA ILE A 125 -32.39 18.48 31.70
C ILE A 125 -30.89 18.49 31.40
N ASP A 126 -30.30 19.66 31.15
CA ASP A 126 -28.88 19.79 30.83
C ASP A 126 -27.96 19.30 31.97
N GLN A 127 -28.47 19.25 33.22
CA GLN A 127 -27.77 18.68 34.37
C GLN A 127 -27.95 17.16 34.50
N ILE A 128 -29.11 16.63 34.12
CA ILE A 128 -29.44 15.20 34.22
C ILE A 128 -28.87 14.41 33.04
N GLU A 129 -29.03 14.97 31.85
CA GLU A 129 -28.71 14.36 30.57
C GLU A 129 -27.96 15.42 29.72
N PRO A 130 -26.67 15.66 30.01
CA PRO A 130 -25.86 16.60 29.24
C PRO A 130 -25.65 16.07 27.81
N HIS A 131 -25.49 16.98 26.85
CA HIS A 131 -25.22 16.61 25.47
C HIS A 131 -23.92 15.79 25.37
N PRO A 132 -23.93 14.61 24.71
CA PRO A 132 -22.79 13.69 24.70
C PRO A 132 -21.73 14.10 23.66
N GLN A 133 -21.30 15.36 23.70
CA GLN A 133 -20.41 15.94 22.67
C GLN A 133 -19.07 15.20 22.60
N GLN A 134 -18.46 14.89 23.74
CA GLN A 134 -17.17 14.21 23.77
C GLN A 134 -17.22 12.85 23.06
N GLN A 135 -18.26 12.06 23.32
CA GLN A 135 -18.41 10.74 22.70
C GLN A 135 -18.63 10.86 21.18
N LEU A 136 -19.36 11.89 20.72
CA LEU A 136 -19.53 12.16 19.29
C LEU A 136 -18.21 12.56 18.64
N ASP A 137 -17.41 13.37 19.31
CA ASP A 137 -16.08 13.77 18.86
C ASP A 137 -15.14 12.55 18.79
N ASP A 138 -15.21 11.64 19.77
CA ASP A 138 -14.44 10.39 19.78
C ASP A 138 -14.81 9.48 18.60
N HIS A 139 -16.11 9.34 18.30
CA HIS A 139 -16.59 8.60 17.12
C HIS A 139 -16.11 9.25 15.81
N ALA A 140 -16.17 10.58 15.71
CA ALA A 140 -15.70 11.31 14.53
C ALA A 140 -14.19 11.15 14.34
N ALA A 141 -13.40 11.27 15.41
CA ALA A 141 -11.96 11.06 15.38
C ALA A 141 -11.58 9.63 14.96
N ALA A 142 -12.31 8.62 15.46
CA ALA A 142 -12.12 7.23 15.06
C ALA A 142 -12.40 7.01 13.57
N ILE A 143 -13.48 7.60 13.04
CA ILE A 143 -13.80 7.53 11.60
C ILE A 143 -12.69 8.15 10.75
N GLU A 144 -12.17 9.32 11.13
CA GLU A 144 -11.09 9.96 10.36
C GLU A 144 -9.78 9.16 10.44
N ALA A 145 -9.46 8.58 11.60
CA ALA A 145 -8.30 7.68 11.73
C ALA A 145 -8.44 6.45 10.81
N LEU A 146 -9.62 5.83 10.77
CA LEU A 146 -9.91 4.68 9.91
C LEU A 146 -9.80 5.04 8.42
N LYS A 147 -10.29 6.22 8.00
CA LYS A 147 -10.14 6.69 6.62
C LYS A 147 -8.68 6.91 6.25
N ALA A 148 -7.91 7.56 7.12
CA ALA A 148 -6.48 7.77 6.92
C ALA A 148 -5.70 6.45 6.85
N GLU A 149 -6.05 5.46 7.67
CA GLU A 149 -5.52 4.10 7.57
C GLU A 149 -5.88 3.48 6.20
N LYS A 150 -7.15 3.55 5.80
CA LYS A 150 -7.64 3.00 4.52
C LYS A 150 -6.83 3.50 3.32
N GLU A 151 -6.57 4.81 3.26
CA GLU A 151 -5.80 5.43 2.19
C GLU A 151 -4.38 4.87 2.10
N LYS A 152 -3.72 4.69 3.26
CA LYS A 152 -2.38 4.11 3.35
C LYS A 152 -2.34 2.65 2.90
N LEU A 153 -3.29 1.84 3.36
CA LEU A 153 -3.39 0.43 2.94
C LEU A 153 -3.69 0.31 1.44
N HIS A 154 -4.55 1.19 0.91
CA HIS A 154 -4.85 1.24 -0.52
C HIS A 154 -3.62 1.65 -1.35
N ALA A 155 -2.86 2.66 -0.92
CA ALA A 155 -1.61 3.07 -1.58
C ALA A 155 -0.59 1.93 -1.62
N PHE A 156 -0.42 1.21 -0.50
CA PHE A 156 0.40 0.01 -0.44
C PHE A 156 -0.03 -1.05 -1.45
N LEU A 157 -1.31 -1.46 -1.47
CA LEU A 157 -1.77 -2.49 -2.41
C LEU A 157 -1.68 -2.04 -3.87
N SER A 158 -1.88 -0.74 -4.14
CA SER A 158 -1.77 -0.15 -5.48
C SER A 158 -0.33 -0.07 -5.99
N SER A 159 0.66 -0.17 -5.09
CA SER A 159 2.09 -0.19 -5.44
C SER A 159 2.59 -1.57 -5.92
N ALA A 160 1.69 -2.54 -6.10
CA ALA A 160 1.99 -3.80 -6.78
C ALA A 160 2.68 -3.54 -8.15
N PRO A 161 3.67 -4.38 -8.53
CA PRO A 161 4.09 -5.62 -7.85
C PRO A 161 5.15 -5.42 -6.75
N VAL A 162 5.58 -4.19 -6.46
CA VAL A 162 6.69 -3.90 -5.54
C VAL A 162 6.23 -3.89 -4.08
N TYR A 163 5.00 -3.45 -3.81
CA TYR A 163 4.45 -3.35 -2.45
C TYR A 163 5.32 -2.45 -1.55
N GLU A 164 5.30 -1.16 -1.82
CA GLU A 164 6.15 -0.14 -1.19
C GLU A 164 5.78 0.07 0.28
N MET A 165 6.58 -0.53 1.18
CA MET A 165 6.32 -0.57 2.64
C MET A 165 6.19 0.80 3.30
N HIS A 166 6.81 1.84 2.73
CA HIS A 166 6.73 3.18 3.29
C HIS A 166 5.32 3.76 3.28
N HIS A 167 4.41 3.24 2.43
CA HIS A 167 2.98 3.61 2.48
C HIS A 167 2.28 3.18 3.76
N LEU A 168 2.81 2.18 4.48
CA LEU A 168 2.21 1.63 5.70
C LEU A 168 2.64 2.36 6.98
N VAL A 169 3.48 3.40 6.89
CA VAL A 169 3.96 4.14 8.08
C VAL A 169 2.79 4.76 8.84
N GLY A 170 2.73 4.49 10.14
CA GLY A 170 1.64 4.94 11.01
C GLY A 170 0.33 4.19 10.81
N THR A 171 0.39 2.95 10.30
CA THR A 171 -0.65 1.93 10.42
C THR A 171 -0.16 0.81 11.35
N SER A 172 -1.03 -0.11 11.74
CA SER A 172 -0.66 -1.33 12.49
C SER A 172 0.32 -2.25 11.76
N TYR A 173 0.55 -2.00 10.46
CA TYR A 173 1.46 -2.78 9.60
C TYR A 173 2.82 -2.11 9.37
N GLY A 174 3.06 -0.92 9.94
CA GLY A 174 4.28 -0.13 9.68
C GLY A 174 5.59 -0.82 10.07
N GLY A 175 5.55 -1.80 10.99
CA GLY A 175 6.70 -2.62 11.40
C GLY A 175 6.76 -4.02 10.77
N GLY A 176 5.90 -4.35 9.80
CA GLY A 176 5.82 -5.69 9.20
C GLY A 176 5.13 -6.72 10.11
N LEU A 177 5.47 -8.01 9.92
CA LEU A 177 4.90 -9.16 10.65
C LEU A 177 4.91 -9.00 12.17
N ASN A 178 5.97 -8.40 12.73
CA ASN A 178 6.23 -8.34 14.17
C ASN A 178 5.30 -7.38 14.94
N GLN A 179 4.52 -6.53 14.25
CA GLN A 179 3.52 -5.66 14.89
C GLN A 179 2.09 -6.18 14.74
N ALA A 180 1.81 -7.02 13.73
CA ALA A 180 0.48 -7.55 13.47
C ALA A 180 0.06 -8.68 14.44
N GLU A 181 0.96 -9.19 15.28
CA GLU A 181 0.64 -10.18 16.33
C GLU A 181 0.27 -9.54 17.69
N VAL A 182 0.38 -8.22 17.81
CA VAL A 182 0.21 -7.48 19.09
C VAL A 182 -1.03 -6.57 19.09
N ALA A 183 -1.82 -6.57 18.01
CA ALA A 183 -3.06 -5.79 17.87
C ALA A 183 -4.30 -6.69 17.99
#